data_AF-Q8WTH1-F1
#
_entry.id   AF-Q8WTH1-F1
#
_cell.length_a   1.000
_cell.length_b   1.000
_cell.length_c   1.000
_cell.angle_alpha   90.00
_cell.angle_beta   90.00
_cell.angle_gamma   90.00
#
_symmetry.space_group_name_H-M   'P 1'
#
loop_
_entity.id
_entity.type
_entity.pdbx_description
1 polymer ?
#
loop_
_entity_poly.entity_id
_entity_poly.type
_entity_poly.pdbx_seq_one_letter_code
_entity_poly.pdbx_strand_id
1 'polypeptide(L)' 'EKRPRTAFTQEQLQRLKREFEENRYLTEKRRQALGLWLGLKE' A
#
# COMPACT_ATOMS: atom_id res chain seq x y z
N GLU A 1 -4.13 -23.23 -2.36
CA GLU A 1 -4.94 -22.00 -2.50
C GLU A 1 -4.03 -20.79 -2.64
N LYS A 2 -3.98 -20.16 -3.82
CA LYS A 2 -3.22 -18.91 -4.00
C LYS A 2 -4.14 -17.78 -3.55
N ARG A 3 -3.67 -16.90 -2.65
CA ARG A 3 -4.46 -15.71 -2.26
C ARG A 3 -4.85 -14.94 -3.54
N PRO A 4 -6.11 -14.49 -3.67
CA PRO A 4 -6.49 -13.65 -4.80
C PRO A 4 -5.58 -12.43 -4.84
N ARG A 5 -5.06 -12.08 -6.02
CA ARG A 5 -4.24 -10.87 -6.17
C ARG A 5 -5.11 -9.68 -5.77
N THR A 6 -4.65 -8.90 -4.80
CA THR A 6 -5.29 -7.64 -4.44
C THR A 6 -5.21 -6.70 -5.64
N ALA A 7 -6.36 -6.37 -6.22
CA ALA A 7 -6.45 -5.38 -7.29
C ALA A 7 -6.48 -4.00 -6.65
N PHE A 8 -5.45 -3.19 -6.91
CA PHE A 8 -5.40 -1.80 -6.47
C PHE A 8 -6.16 -0.90 -7.44
N THR A 9 -6.90 0.08 -6.91
CA THR A 9 -7.47 1.16 -7.71
C THR A 9 -6.36 2.10 -8.19
N GLN A 10 -6.63 2.89 -9.23
CA GLN A 10 -5.66 3.85 -9.76
C GLN A 10 -5.22 4.89 -8.71
N GLU A 11 -6.14 5.31 -7.84
CA GLU A 11 -5.84 6.22 -6.73
C GLU A 11 -4.90 5.58 -5.69
N GLN A 12 -5.14 4.31 -5.35
CA GLN A 12 -4.27 3.56 -4.43
C GLN A 12 -2.84 3.43 -4.98
N LEU A 13 -2.70 3.16 -6.28
CA LEU A 13 -1.40 3.09 -6.96
C LEU A 13 -0.66 4.44 -6.96
N GLN A 14 -1.38 5.54 -7.23
CA GLN A 14 -0.77 6.88 -7.18
C GLN A 14 -0.27 7.22 -5.77
N ARG A 15 -1.04 6.87 -4.72
CA ARG A 15 -0.62 7.08 -3.34
C ARG A 15 0.61 6.25 -2.99
N LEU A 16 0.63 4.97 -3.34
CA LEU A 16 1.79 4.10 -3.14
C LEU A 16 3.04 4.66 -3.84
N LYS A 17 2.88 5.17 -5.08
CA LYS A 17 3.98 5.77 -5.83
C LYS A 17 4.52 7.02 -5.15
N ARG A 18 3.64 7.91 -4.68
CA ARG A 18 4.04 9.14 -3.97
C ARG A 18 4.78 8.81 -2.67
N GLU A 19 4.25 7.92 -1.86
CA GLU A 19 4.90 7.50 -0.60
C GLU A 19 6.27 6.86 -0.86
N PHE A 20 6.41 6.12 -1.97
CA PHE A 20 7.69 5.53 -2.39
C PHE A 20 8.70 6.57 -2.89
N GLU A 21 8.24 7.60 -3.63
CA GLU A 21 9.07 8.72 -4.07
C GLU A 21 9.55 9.56 -2.89
N GLU A 22 8.67 9.80 -1.90
CA GLU A 22 9.00 10.53 -0.67
C GLU A 22 9.88 9.70 0.29
N ASN A 23 9.67 8.38 0.38
CA ASN A 23 10.45 7.48 1.23
C ASN A 23 10.53 6.06 0.63
N ARG A 24 11.66 5.76 -0.02
CA ARG A 24 11.91 4.43 -0.63
C ARG A 24 11.87 3.25 0.35
N TYR A 25 12.06 3.52 1.65
CA TYR A 25 12.03 2.51 2.70
C TYR A 25 11.01 2.93 3.76
N LEU A 26 9.84 2.29 3.73
CA LEU A 26 8.82 2.47 4.75
C LEU A 26 9.19 1.64 5.99
N THR A 27 9.13 2.25 7.16
CA THR A 27 9.16 1.52 8.42
C THR A 27 7.89 0.69 8.57
N GLU A 28 7.94 -0.38 9.37
CA GLU A 28 6.81 -1.27 9.59
C GLU A 28 5.52 -0.54 9.99
N LYS A 29 5.65 0.45 10.90
CA LYS A 29 4.53 1.29 11.35
C LYS A 29 3.89 2.09 10.21
N ARG A 30 4.70 2.65 9.30
CA ARG A 30 4.18 3.38 8.13
C ARG A 30 3.53 2.46 7.12
N ARG A 31 4.10 1.27 6.90
CA ARG A 31 3.51 0.24 6.03
C ARG A 31 2.14 -0.21 6.54
N GLN A 32 1.99 -0.46 7.85
CA GLN A 32 0.71 -0.82 8.45
C GLN A 32 -0.31 0.32 8.34
N ALA A 33 0.09 1.55 8.66
CA ALA A 33 -0.77 2.72 8.50
C ALA A 33 -1.22 2.92 7.06
N LEU A 34 -0.32 2.74 6.08
CA LEU A 34 -0.62 2.85 4.66
C LEU A 34 -1.57 1.73 4.20
N GLY A 35 -1.38 0.50 4.67
CA GLY A 35 -2.29 -0.62 4.39
C GLY A 35 -3.71 -0.37 4.92
N LEU A 36 -3.83 0.16 6.14
CA LEU A 36 -5.11 0.57 6.72
C LEU A 36 -5.77 1.69 5.91
N TRP A 37 -5.00 2.71 5.52
CA TRP A 37 -5.49 3.85 4.73
C TRP A 37 -5.97 3.43 3.35
N LEU A 38 -5.28 2.48 2.74
CA LEU A 38 -5.64 1.89 1.45
C LEU A 38 -6.77 0.84 1.57
N GLY A 39 -7.23 0.52 2.78
CA GLY A 39 -8.29 -0.48 3.00
C GLY A 39 -7.88 -1.89 2.58
N LEU A 40 -6.57 -2.19 2.56
CA LEU A 40 -6.06 -3.51 2.20
C LEU A 40 -6.29 -4.45 3.39
N LYS A 41 -7.19 -5.42 3.24
CA LYS A 41 -7.27 -6.55 4.16
C LYS A 41 -6.15 -7.55 3.85
N GLU A 42 -5.55 -8.08 4.91
CA GLU A 42 -4.49 -9.10 4.89
C GLU A 42 -4.95 -10.45 4.30
#